data_AF-A0A938IZ17-F1
#
_entry.id   AF-A0A938IZ17-F1
#
_cell.length_a   1.000
_cell.length_b   1.000
_cell.length_c   1.000
_cell.angle_alpha   90.00
_cell.angle_beta   90.00
_cell.angle_gamma   90.00
#
_symmetry.space_group_name_H-M   'P 1'
#
loop_
_entity.id
_entity.type
_entity.pdbx_description
1 polymer ?
#
loop_
_entity_poly.entity_id
_entity_poly.type
_entity_poly.pdbx_seq_one_letter_code
_entity_poly.pdbx_strand_id
1 'polypeptide(L)'
;MTSAAPPHGFAATADAAAHAFVDTLDDAVVVDGPDGHHLERVRRLRVGERLTLADGAGAWRPYRIVATARAHLDVVADGPVVEEPPMTPRLAVAFGVGKGAKPEQVVSGLTELGVDRIVPFLSARSVVRWEGDRAAAAGARLRRVAREAAMQCRRA
;
A
#
# COMPACT_ATOMS: atom_id res chain seq x y z
N MET A 1 31.37 14.02 -1.25
CA MET A 1 30.48 12.97 -0.70
C MET A 1 29.09 13.26 -1.22
N THR A 2 28.73 12.65 -2.34
CA THR A 2 27.43 12.87 -2.99
C THR A 2 26.37 12.19 -2.13
N SER A 3 25.55 12.99 -1.44
CA SER A 3 24.35 12.47 -0.79
C SER A 3 23.50 11.84 -1.88
N ALA A 4 23.30 10.52 -1.82
CA ALA A 4 22.30 9.86 -2.65
C ALA A 4 20.98 10.59 -2.41
N ALA A 5 20.27 10.94 -3.49
CA ALA A 5 18.88 11.37 -3.36
C ALA A 5 18.15 10.28 -2.56
N PRO A 6 17.27 10.64 -1.61
CA PRO A 6 16.47 9.65 -0.90
C PRO A 6 15.78 8.77 -1.94
N PRO A 7 15.68 7.44 -1.71
CA PRO A 7 14.98 6.56 -2.64
C PRO A 7 13.60 7.17 -2.90
N HIS A 8 13.32 7.50 -4.17
CA HIS A 8 12.03 8.01 -4.59
C HIS A 8 10.96 6.96 -4.27
N GLY A 9 9.78 7.39 -3.82
CA GLY A 9 8.57 6.56 -3.84
C GLY A 9 8.18 5.85 -2.54
N PHE A 10 8.73 6.24 -1.38
CA PHE A 10 8.26 5.73 -0.10
C PHE A 10 8.21 6.82 0.96
N ALA A 11 7.13 6.87 1.74
CA ALA A 11 6.99 7.63 2.98
C ALA A 11 7.90 7.11 4.12
N ALA A 12 9.00 6.42 3.77
CA ALA A 12 10.00 5.85 4.66
C ALA A 12 10.74 6.93 5.49
N THR A 13 10.72 8.19 5.05
CA THR A 13 11.33 9.31 5.78
C THR A 13 10.48 9.82 6.94
N ALA A 14 9.20 9.46 7.01
CA ALA A 14 8.34 9.81 8.13
C ALA A 14 8.58 8.87 9.32
N ASP A 15 8.92 9.45 10.48
CA ASP A 15 8.89 8.75 11.78
C ASP A 15 7.44 8.43 12.16
N ALA A 16 6.94 7.34 11.59
CA ALA A 16 5.56 6.90 11.64
C ALA A 16 5.50 5.40 11.98
N ALA A 17 4.58 5.02 12.88
CA ALA A 17 4.38 3.64 13.31
C ALA A 17 3.69 2.76 12.25
N ALA A 18 2.94 3.39 11.34
CA ALA A 18 2.22 2.71 10.28
C ALA A 18 2.01 3.59 9.04
N HIS A 19 1.59 2.93 7.96
CA HIS A 19 1.13 3.53 6.72
C HIS A 19 -0.19 2.87 6.33
N ALA A 20 -1.17 3.66 5.91
CA ALA A 20 -2.48 3.17 5.45
C ALA A 20 -3.01 4.06 4.31
N PHE A 21 -4.05 3.59 3.64
CA PHE A 21 -4.65 4.33 2.53
C PHE A 21 -6.04 4.83 2.88
N VAL A 22 -6.35 6.04 2.45
CA VAL A 22 -7.64 6.73 2.63
C VAL A 22 -8.05 7.40 1.32
N ASP A 23 -9.32 7.76 1.19
CA ASP A 23 -9.81 8.38 -0.05
C ASP A 23 -9.42 9.86 -0.16
N THR A 24 -9.25 10.57 0.96
CA THR A 24 -8.88 12.00 1.02
C THR A 24 -7.85 12.28 2.12
N LEU A 25 -7.00 13.29 1.89
CA LEU A 25 -5.95 13.72 2.83
C LEU A 25 -6.34 15.01 3.59
N ASP A 26 -7.55 15.02 4.13
CA ASP A 26 -8.12 16.16 4.87
C ASP A 26 -7.40 16.41 6.21
N ASP A 27 -7.66 17.55 6.86
CA ASP A 27 -7.02 17.90 8.14
C ASP A 27 -7.41 16.97 9.30
N ALA A 28 -8.57 16.32 9.20
CA ALA A 28 -9.04 15.31 10.15
C ALA A 28 -9.64 14.14 9.37
N VAL A 29 -9.20 12.92 9.70
CA VAL A 29 -9.57 11.70 9.00
C VAL A 29 -9.92 10.60 10.01
N VAL A 30 -10.90 9.79 9.63
CA VAL A 30 -11.29 8.56 10.33
C VAL A 30 -10.69 7.38 9.59
N VAL A 31 -9.91 6.55 10.30
CA VAL A 31 -9.42 5.27 9.77
C VAL A 31 -10.21 4.15 10.41
N ASP A 32 -11.08 3.52 9.64
CA ASP A 32 -12.01 2.48 10.08
C ASP A 32 -11.93 1.20 9.24
N GLY A 33 -12.92 0.32 9.39
CA GLY A 33 -13.00 -0.92 8.62
C GLY A 33 -11.83 -1.88 8.89
N PRO A 34 -11.34 -2.60 7.86
CA PRO A 34 -10.23 -3.54 8.00
C PRO A 34 -8.92 -2.88 8.44
N ASP A 35 -8.62 -1.68 7.93
CA ASP A 35 -7.38 -0.96 8.25
C ASP A 35 -7.46 -0.40 9.69
N GLY A 36 -8.57 0.19 10.09
CA GLY A 36 -8.81 0.61 11.48
C GLY A 36 -8.72 -0.56 12.47
N HIS A 37 -9.29 -1.73 12.13
CA HIS A 37 -9.13 -2.94 12.93
C HIS A 37 -7.66 -3.39 13.04
N HIS A 38 -6.95 -3.42 11.92
CA HIS A 38 -5.56 -3.83 11.90
C HIS A 38 -4.69 -2.87 12.73
N LEU A 39 -4.87 -1.57 12.58
CA LEU A 39 -4.08 -0.56 13.29
C LEU A 39 -4.39 -0.53 14.80
N GLU A 40 -5.65 -0.57 15.19
CA GLU A 40 -6.05 -0.49 16.62
C GLU A 40 -5.81 -1.79 17.37
N ARG A 41 -6.10 -2.95 16.77
CA ARG A 41 -6.12 -4.22 17.50
C ARG A 41 -4.88 -5.09 17.26
N VAL A 42 -4.34 -5.08 16.04
CA VAL A 42 -3.18 -5.90 15.67
C VAL A 42 -1.89 -5.13 15.90
N ARG A 43 -1.78 -3.92 15.35
CA ARG A 43 -0.62 -3.02 15.56
C ARG A 43 -0.69 -2.30 16.91
N ARG A 44 -1.87 -2.23 17.53
CA ARG A 44 -2.10 -1.69 18.88
C ARG A 44 -1.67 -0.23 19.02
N LEU A 45 -1.86 0.56 17.97
CA LEU A 45 -1.53 1.98 18.00
C LEU A 45 -2.36 2.71 19.07
N ARG A 46 -1.79 3.80 19.58
CA ARG A 46 -2.29 4.58 20.71
C ARG A 46 -2.35 6.06 20.36
N VAL A 47 -3.19 6.77 21.11
CA VAL A 47 -3.26 8.22 21.08
C VAL A 47 -1.85 8.82 21.27
N GLY A 48 -1.52 9.79 20.43
CA GLY A 48 -0.21 10.44 20.40
C GLY A 48 0.77 9.84 19.40
N GLU A 49 0.61 8.59 18.96
CA GLU A 49 1.46 8.00 17.93
C GLU A 49 1.19 8.59 16.54
N ARG A 50 2.21 8.51 15.68
CA ARG A 50 2.18 9.01 14.31
C ARG A 50 1.95 7.88 13.32
N LEU A 51 1.22 8.18 12.25
CA LEU A 51 1.07 7.35 11.08
C LEU A 51 1.14 8.21 9.83
N THR A 52 1.29 7.56 8.68
CA THR A 52 1.15 8.22 7.38
C THR A 52 -0.09 7.68 6.68
N LEU A 53 -0.85 8.56 6.05
CA LEU A 53 -1.97 8.17 5.19
C LEU A 53 -1.65 8.58 3.76
N ALA A 54 -1.95 7.70 2.80
CA ALA A 54 -1.78 7.93 1.37
C ALA A 54 -3.12 7.83 0.62
N ASP A 55 -3.22 8.49 -0.52
CA ASP A 55 -4.41 8.46 -1.38
C ASP A 55 -4.36 7.37 -2.47
N GLY A 56 -3.22 6.67 -2.62
CA GLY A 56 -3.04 5.67 -3.68
C GLY A 56 -2.77 6.29 -5.05
N ALA A 57 -2.70 7.63 -5.14
CA ALA A 57 -2.49 8.42 -6.35
C ALA A 57 -1.16 9.15 -6.34
N GLY A 58 -0.26 8.81 -5.42
CA GLY A 58 1.06 9.42 -5.31
C GLY A 58 1.12 10.60 -4.34
N ALA A 59 0.14 10.77 -3.46
CA ALA A 59 0.25 11.73 -2.36
C ALA A 59 0.10 11.03 -0.99
N TRP A 60 0.79 11.56 0.01
CA TRP A 60 0.65 11.13 1.39
C TRP A 60 0.80 12.29 2.36
N ARG A 61 0.35 12.11 3.59
CA ARG A 61 0.43 13.12 4.65
C ARG A 61 0.69 12.45 6.01
N PRO A 62 1.52 13.04 6.89
CA PRO A 62 1.68 12.56 8.26
C PRO A 62 0.47 12.96 9.11
N TYR A 63 0.06 12.06 10.00
CA TYR A 63 -1.03 12.26 10.94
C TYR A 63 -0.64 11.83 12.35
N ARG A 64 -1.34 12.38 13.34
CA ARG A 64 -1.28 11.98 14.74
C ARG A 64 -2.62 11.43 15.20
N ILE A 65 -2.58 10.33 15.94
CA ILE A 65 -3.77 9.72 16.53
C ILE A 65 -4.25 10.57 17.70
N VAL A 66 -5.51 11.00 17.67
CA VAL A 66 -6.13 11.81 18.73
C VAL A 66 -7.15 11.03 19.55
N ALA A 67 -7.78 10.02 18.96
CA ALA A 67 -8.65 9.09 19.68
C ALA A 67 -8.63 7.70 19.03
N THR A 68 -8.98 6.69 19.83
CA THR A 68 -9.15 5.32 19.36
C THR A 68 -10.47 4.76 19.89
N ALA A 69 -11.15 4.00 19.05
CA ALA A 69 -12.31 3.20 19.39
C ALA A 69 -12.18 1.82 18.73
N ARG A 70 -13.12 0.90 18.99
CA ARG A 70 -13.03 -0.47 18.47
C ARG A 70 -12.96 -0.45 16.94
N ALA A 71 -11.82 -0.88 16.37
CA ALA A 71 -11.55 -0.86 14.93
C ALA A 71 -11.63 0.53 14.28
N HIS A 72 -11.37 1.60 15.03
CA HIS A 72 -11.50 2.97 14.56
C HIS A 72 -10.41 3.86 15.19
N LEU A 73 -9.74 4.69 14.38
CA LEU A 73 -8.81 5.72 14.83
C LEU A 73 -9.22 7.08 14.27
N ASP A 74 -9.39 8.06 15.15
CA ASP A 74 -9.49 9.47 14.77
C ASP A 74 -8.08 10.05 14.69
N VAL A 75 -7.74 10.65 13.55
CA VAL A 75 -6.41 11.20 13.30
C VAL A 75 -6.51 12.63 12.79
N VAL A 76 -5.53 13.46 13.15
CA VAL A 76 -5.40 14.84 12.66
C VAL A 76 -4.06 15.02 11.97
N ALA A 77 -4.04 15.88 10.96
CA ALA A 77 -2.83 16.15 10.21
C ALA A 77 -1.69 16.68 11.10
N ASP A 78 -0.49 16.18 10.85
CA ASP A 78 0.74 16.54 11.58
C ASP A 78 1.83 17.05 10.61
N GLY A 79 1.40 17.65 9.49
CA GLY A 79 2.26 18.18 8.44
C GLY A 79 1.52 18.45 7.13
N PRO A 80 2.22 18.95 6.09
CA PRO A 80 1.65 19.17 4.76
C PRO A 80 1.44 17.85 4.02
N VAL A 81 0.61 17.90 2.98
CA VAL A 81 0.58 16.85 1.95
C VAL A 81 1.92 16.85 1.21
N VAL A 82 2.46 15.65 0.99
CA VAL A 82 3.68 15.39 0.24
C VAL A 82 3.28 14.66 -1.04
N GLU A 83 3.65 15.22 -2.18
CA GLU A 83 3.49 14.57 -3.48
C GLU A 83 4.77 13.77 -3.81
N GLU A 84 4.58 12.52 -4.20
CA GLU A 84 5.63 11.64 -4.71
C GLU A 84 5.49 11.52 -6.22
N PRO A 85 6.42 12.11 -7.00
CA PRO A 85 6.37 11.99 -8.44
C PRO A 85 6.55 10.52 -8.85
N PRO A 86 5.85 10.05 -9.89
CA PRO A 86 6.00 8.69 -10.37
C PRO A 86 7.43 8.43 -10.87
N MET A 87 7.90 7.19 -10.72
CA MET A 87 9.19 6.79 -11.26
C MET A 87 9.25 7.03 -12.77
N THR A 88 10.39 7.55 -13.22
CA THR A 88 10.66 7.79 -14.63
C THR A 88 11.97 7.08 -15.02
N PRO A 89 11.93 6.12 -15.96
CA PRO A 89 10.76 5.64 -16.68
C PRO A 89 9.80 4.84 -15.80
N ARG A 90 8.53 4.76 -16.22
CA ARG A 90 7.55 3.84 -15.59
C ARG A 90 7.95 2.40 -15.90
N LEU A 91 7.89 1.55 -14.87
CA LEU A 91 8.24 0.13 -14.97
C LEU A 91 6.97 -0.73 -14.97
N ALA A 92 6.80 -1.53 -16.03
CA ALA A 92 5.76 -2.54 -16.11
C ALA A 92 6.37 -3.94 -16.18
N VAL A 93 5.84 -4.87 -15.38
CA VAL A 93 6.28 -6.26 -15.35
C VAL A 93 5.10 -7.18 -15.64
N ALA A 94 5.24 -7.99 -16.69
CA ALA A 94 4.31 -9.06 -17.01
C ALA A 94 4.86 -10.39 -16.50
N PHE A 95 4.06 -11.19 -15.81
CA PHE A 95 4.48 -12.50 -15.33
C PHE A 95 3.46 -13.60 -15.68
N GLY A 96 3.98 -14.78 -16.04
CA GLY A 96 3.17 -15.94 -16.35
C GLY A 96 2.61 -16.57 -15.08
N VAL A 97 1.30 -16.79 -15.01
CA VAL A 97 0.66 -17.35 -13.81
C VAL A 97 0.99 -18.85 -13.67
N GLY A 98 1.55 -19.23 -12.52
CA GLY A 98 1.87 -20.62 -12.14
C GLY A 98 1.02 -21.15 -10.98
N LYS A 99 1.21 -22.43 -10.60
CA LYS A 99 0.47 -23.09 -9.49
C LYS A 99 1.00 -22.65 -8.11
N GLY A 100 0.10 -22.52 -7.14
CA GLY A 100 0.42 -22.26 -5.73
C GLY A 100 0.53 -20.76 -5.39
N ALA A 101 1.11 -20.44 -4.25
CA ALA A 101 1.28 -19.06 -3.73
C ALA A 101 2.30 -18.19 -4.50
N LYS A 102 2.70 -18.62 -5.70
CA LYS A 102 3.70 -17.92 -6.53
C LYS A 102 3.21 -16.55 -7.01
N PRO A 103 1.95 -16.36 -7.42
CA PRO A 103 1.49 -15.05 -7.90
C PRO A 103 1.48 -13.98 -6.80
N GLU A 104 1.12 -14.33 -5.57
CA GLU A 104 1.06 -13.35 -4.47
C GLU A 104 2.46 -12.88 -4.07
N GLN A 105 3.42 -13.81 -3.96
CA GLN A 105 4.82 -13.46 -3.67
C GLN A 105 5.41 -12.55 -4.76
N VAL A 106 5.13 -12.86 -6.03
CA VAL A 106 5.56 -12.01 -7.15
C VAL A 106 4.92 -10.63 -7.04
N VAL A 107 3.61 -10.53 -6.79
CA VAL A 107 2.95 -9.22 -6.65
C VAL A 107 3.52 -8.42 -5.49
N SER A 108 3.69 -9.01 -4.30
CA SER A 108 4.28 -8.33 -3.13
C SER A 108 5.67 -7.79 -3.46
N GLY A 109 6.56 -8.66 -3.95
CA GLY A 109 7.93 -8.27 -4.25
C GLY A 109 8.03 -7.23 -5.35
N LEU A 110 7.21 -7.31 -6.40
CA LEU A 110 7.21 -6.28 -7.47
C LEU A 110 6.68 -4.93 -6.94
N THR A 111 5.67 -4.93 -6.07
CA THR A 111 5.19 -3.70 -5.42
C THR A 111 6.28 -3.09 -4.53
N GLU A 112 6.98 -3.90 -3.73
CA GLU A 112 8.09 -3.46 -2.89
C GLU A 112 9.28 -2.93 -3.70
N LEU A 113 9.51 -3.46 -4.91
CA LEU A 113 10.51 -2.98 -5.86
C LEU A 113 10.09 -1.72 -6.63
N GLY A 114 8.88 -1.20 -6.38
CA GLY A 114 8.38 0.03 -7.00
C GLY A 114 7.81 -0.15 -8.41
N VAL A 115 7.48 -1.37 -8.85
CA VAL A 115 6.87 -1.60 -10.18
C VAL A 115 5.51 -0.90 -10.27
N ASP A 116 5.33 -0.06 -11.30
CA ASP A 116 4.12 0.73 -11.50
C ASP A 116 2.94 -0.09 -12.03
N ARG A 117 3.22 -1.10 -12.84
CA ARG A 117 2.18 -1.94 -13.45
C ARG A 117 2.56 -3.41 -13.45
N ILE A 118 1.75 -4.22 -12.79
CA ILE A 118 1.92 -5.68 -12.74
C ILE A 118 0.83 -6.34 -13.60
N VAL A 119 1.25 -7.12 -14.59
CA VAL A 119 0.34 -7.79 -15.54
C VAL A 119 0.48 -9.31 -15.41
N PRO A 120 -0.36 -9.98 -14.60
CA PRO A 120 -0.45 -11.43 -14.64
C PRO A 120 -1.03 -11.87 -15.99
N PHE A 121 -0.37 -12.82 -16.68
CA PHE A 121 -0.86 -13.34 -17.95
C PHE A 121 -0.89 -14.87 -17.98
N LEU A 122 -1.90 -15.41 -18.67
CA LEU A 122 -1.98 -16.83 -18.99
C LEU A 122 -1.22 -17.08 -20.29
N SER A 123 -0.29 -18.02 -20.25
CA SER A 123 0.47 -18.46 -21.43
C SER A 123 -0.09 -19.79 -21.96
N ALA A 124 0.30 -20.17 -23.18
CA ALA A 124 -0.09 -21.46 -23.76
C ALA A 124 0.32 -22.68 -22.90
N ARG A 125 1.34 -22.53 -22.05
CA ARG A 125 1.85 -23.57 -21.13
C ARG A 125 1.40 -23.36 -19.68
N SER A 126 0.49 -22.41 -19.41
CA SER A 126 -0.02 -22.18 -18.07
C SER A 126 -0.91 -23.34 -17.64
N VAL A 127 -0.49 -24.02 -16.58
CA VAL A 127 -1.22 -25.16 -15.98
C VAL A 127 -2.50 -24.67 -15.27
N VAL A 128 -2.51 -23.42 -14.82
CA VAL A 128 -3.65 -22.82 -14.13
C VAL A 128 -4.50 -22.06 -15.15
N ARG A 129 -5.82 -22.27 -15.11
CA ARG A 129 -6.79 -21.48 -15.86
C ARG A 129 -7.55 -20.57 -14.93
N TRP A 130 -7.43 -19.26 -15.16
CA TRP A 130 -8.22 -18.24 -14.51
C TRP A 130 -9.26 -17.78 -15.52
N GLU A 131 -10.47 -18.30 -15.38
CA GLU A 131 -11.60 -17.99 -16.29
C GLU A 131 -12.80 -17.58 -15.45
N GLY A 132 -13.66 -16.72 -16.01
CA GLY A 132 -14.87 -16.21 -15.35
C GLY A 132 -14.62 -15.68 -13.94
N ASP A 133 -15.45 -16.10 -12.99
CA ASP A 133 -15.40 -15.68 -11.58
C ASP A 133 -14.06 -16.00 -10.91
N ARG A 134 -13.37 -17.05 -11.35
CA ARG A 134 -12.06 -17.42 -10.81
C ARG A 134 -10.99 -16.38 -11.17
N ALA A 135 -11.06 -15.80 -12.37
CA ALA A 135 -10.18 -14.72 -12.78
C ALA A 135 -10.45 -13.44 -11.97
N ALA A 136 -11.72 -13.11 -11.76
CA ALA A 136 -12.11 -11.96 -10.95
C ALA A 136 -11.65 -12.11 -9.49
N ALA A 137 -11.86 -13.27 -8.89
CA ALA A 137 -11.43 -13.57 -7.52
C ALA A 137 -9.90 -13.54 -7.38
N ALA A 138 -9.16 -14.09 -8.35
CA ALA A 138 -7.71 -14.02 -8.37
C ALA A 138 -7.22 -12.57 -8.48
N GLY A 139 -7.80 -11.78 -9.39
CA GLY A 139 -7.47 -10.36 -9.54
C GLY A 139 -7.75 -9.55 -8.27
N ALA A 140 -8.88 -9.77 -7.60
CA ALA A 140 -9.20 -9.13 -6.32
C ALA A 140 -8.19 -9.52 -5.23
N ARG A 141 -7.81 -10.80 -5.15
CA ARG A 141 -6.79 -11.27 -4.21
C ARG A 141 -5.43 -10.61 -4.47
N LEU A 142 -4.98 -10.53 -5.72
CA LEU A 142 -3.71 -9.89 -6.06
C LEU A 142 -3.71 -8.39 -5.79
N ARG A 143 -4.83 -7.69 -6.03
CA ARG A 143 -4.96 -6.26 -5.65
C ARG A 143 -4.84 -6.05 -4.15
N ARG A 144 -5.42 -6.94 -3.33
CA ARG A 144 -5.26 -6.88 -1.88
C ARG A 144 -3.80 -7.07 -1.47
N VAL A 145 -3.10 -8.05 -2.05
CA VAL A 145 -1.67 -8.27 -1.79
C VAL A 145 -0.83 -7.06 -2.18
N ALA A 146 -1.11 -6.43 -3.32
CA ALA A 146 -0.43 -5.20 -3.73
C ALA A 146 -0.67 -4.05 -2.74
N ARG A 147 -1.92 -3.85 -2.28
CA ARG A 147 -2.26 -2.84 -1.26
C ARG A 147 -1.53 -3.11 0.07
N GLU A 148 -1.54 -4.35 0.53
CA GLU A 148 -0.85 -4.76 1.77
C GLU A 148 0.67 -4.54 1.67
N ALA A 149 1.27 -4.93 0.55
CA ALA A 149 2.70 -4.69 0.29
C ALA A 149 3.02 -3.19 0.23
N ALA A 150 2.19 -2.40 -0.46
CA ALA A 150 2.33 -0.95 -0.54
C ALA A 150 2.25 -0.30 0.85
N MET A 151 1.36 -0.76 1.74
CA MET A 151 1.32 -0.31 3.13
C MET A 151 2.58 -0.68 3.92
N GLN A 152 3.15 -1.88 3.72
CA GLN A 152 4.38 -2.27 4.42
C GLN A 152 5.61 -1.51 3.92
N CYS A 153 5.76 -1.32 2.60
CA CYS A 153 6.87 -0.54 2.04
C CYS A 153 6.64 0.98 2.09
N ARG A 154 5.43 1.41 2.46
CA ARG A 154 5.01 2.82 2.59
C ARG A 154 4.98 3.59 1.26
N ARG A 155 4.51 2.92 0.21
CA ARG A 155 4.34 3.52 -1.11
C ARG A 155 3.00 4.26 -1.19
N ALA A 156 3.02 5.49 -1.70
CA ALA A 156 1.81 6.29 -1.95
C ALA A 156 1.01 5.83 -3.18
#